data_AF-A0AAW1FW68-F1
#
_entry.id   AF-A0AAW1FW68-F1
#
_cell.length_a   1.000
_cell.length_b   1.000
_cell.length_c   1.000
_cell.angle_alpha   90.00
_cell.angle_beta   90.00
_cell.angle_gamma   90.00
#
_symmetry.space_group_name_H-M   'P 1'
#
loop_
_entity.id
_entity.type
_entity.pdbx_description
1 polymer ?
#
loop_
_entity_poly.entity_id
_entity_poly.type
_entity_poly.pdbx_seq_one_letter_code
_entity_poly.pdbx_strand_id
1 'polypeptide(L)' 'MDCFWPNRLVDEFFIRVHQHYFHDCSLSGRLLKDPPNRILGPFIVVPILVTLLMTALVVWRSKRSEGMV' A
#
# COMPACT_ATOMS: atom_id res chain seq x y z
N MET A 1 -39.61 -20.67 -8.25
CA MET A 1 -38.42 -20.15 -8.96
C MET A 1 -37.25 -20.76 -8.24
N ASP A 2 -36.81 -21.92 -8.73
CA ASP A 2 -35.89 -22.84 -8.06
C ASP A 2 -34.59 -22.92 -8.88
N CYS A 3 -33.96 -21.76 -9.07
CA CYS A 3 -32.72 -21.64 -9.81
C CYS A 3 -31.57 -21.37 -8.84
N PHE A 4 -30.42 -21.99 -9.08
CA PHE A 4 -29.21 -21.70 -8.33
C PHE A 4 -28.73 -20.27 -8.58
N TRP A 5 -28.15 -19.68 -7.55
CA TRP A 5 -27.47 -18.39 -7.63
C TRP A 5 -25.97 -18.60 -7.36
N PRO A 6 -25.07 -17.98 -8.13
CA PRO A 6 -25.32 -17.17 -9.34
C PRO A 6 -25.66 -18.05 -10.58
N ASN A 7 -26.20 -17.43 -11.63
CA ASN A 7 -26.51 -18.06 -12.92
C ASN A 7 -26.37 -17.06 -14.09
N ARG A 8 -26.38 -17.56 -15.33
CA ARG A 8 -26.15 -16.74 -16.53
C ARG A 8 -27.08 -15.52 -16.65
N LEU A 9 -28.34 -15.64 -16.20
CA LEU A 9 -29.29 -14.53 -16.28
C LEU A 9 -28.88 -13.37 -15.36
N VAL A 10 -28.42 -13.68 -14.15
CA VAL A 10 -27.93 -12.64 -13.22
C VAL A 10 -26.60 -12.05 -13.67
N ASP A 11 -25.73 -12.82 -14.33
CA ASP A 11 -24.49 -12.31 -14.90
C ASP A 11 -24.75 -11.29 -16.03
N GLU A 12 -25.60 -11.64 -17.01
CA GLU A 12 -25.96 -10.72 -18.11
C GLU A 12 -26.69 -9.46 -17.61
N PHE A 13 -27.46 -9.60 -16.52
CA PHE A 13 -28.10 -8.48 -15.86
C PHE A 13 -27.05 -7.53 -15.25
N PHE A 14 -26.12 -8.03 -14.43
CA PHE A 14 -25.10 -7.19 -13.80
C PHE A 14 -24.15 -6.56 -14.81
N ILE A 15 -23.78 -7.26 -15.89
CA ILE A 15 -22.95 -6.69 -16.96
C ILE A 15 -23.62 -5.47 -17.59
N ARG A 16 -24.91 -5.55 -17.94
CA ARG A 16 -25.65 -4.42 -18.52
C ARG A 16 -25.77 -3.25 -17.54
N VAL A 17 -26.01 -3.53 -16.26
CA VAL A 17 -26.03 -2.51 -15.21
C VAL A 17 -24.68 -1.80 -15.11
N HIS A 18 -23.57 -2.54 -15.12
CA HIS A 18 -22.23 -1.96 -15.11
C HIS A 18 -21.91 -1.13 -16.35
N GLN A 19 -22.32 -1.59 -17.54
CA GLN A 19 -22.15 -0.85 -18.78
C GLN A 19 -22.98 0.43 -18.84
N HIS A 20 -24.17 0.47 -18.22
CA HIS A 20 -25.02 1.66 -18.28
C HIS A 20 -24.65 2.67 -17.18
N TYR A 21 -24.56 2.21 -15.92
CA TYR A 21 -24.44 3.11 -14.77
C TYR A 21 -23.00 3.31 -14.28
N PHE A 22 -22.11 2.34 -14.52
CA PHE A 22 -20.76 2.33 -13.95
C PHE A 22 -19.65 2.37 -15.02
N HIS A 23 -19.97 2.77 -16.26
CA HIS A 23 -19.02 2.75 -17.38
C HIS A 23 -17.79 3.64 -17.17
N ASP A 24 -17.96 4.78 -16.47
CA ASP A 24 -16.88 5.71 -16.16
C ASP A 24 -16.22 5.46 -14.80
N CYS A 25 -16.60 4.39 -14.10
CA CYS A 25 -15.95 4.04 -12.85
C CYS A 25 -14.57 3.42 -13.09
N SER A 26 -13.60 3.77 -12.25
CA SER A 26 -12.30 3.10 -12.26
C SER A 26 -12.46 1.61 -11.92
N LEU A 27 -11.79 0.74 -12.70
CA LEU A 27 -11.78 -0.72 -12.47
C LEU A 27 -11.11 -1.12 -11.14
N SER A 28 -10.25 -0.26 -10.62
CA SER A 28 -9.48 -0.48 -9.40
C SER A 28 -9.55 0.76 -8.50
N GLY A 29 -9.03 0.64 -7.27
CA GLY A 29 -8.89 1.75 -6.32
C GLY A 29 -9.95 1.79 -5.21
N ARG A 30 -10.99 0.95 -5.26
CA ARG A 30 -11.95 0.79 -4.14
C ARG A 30 -11.54 -0.29 -3.14
N LEU A 31 -10.83 -1.31 -3.61
CA LEU A 31 -10.38 -2.39 -2.74
C LEU A 31 -9.18 -1.92 -1.92
N LEU A 32 -9.22 -2.18 -0.61
CA LEU A 32 -8.09 -1.94 0.27
C LEU A 32 -6.91 -2.80 -0.21
N LYS A 33 -5.82 -2.14 -0.61
CA LYS A 33 -4.61 -2.78 -1.12
C LYS A 33 -3.40 -2.00 -0.66
N ASP A 34 -2.30 -2.71 -0.43
CA ASP A 34 -1.01 -2.09 -0.15
C ASP A 34 -0.59 -1.15 -1.29
N PRO A 35 0.10 -0.04 -0.95
CA PRO A 35 0.64 0.86 -1.97
C PRO A 35 1.68 0.11 -2.82
N PRO A 36 1.89 0.54 -4.07
CA PRO A 36 2.89 -0.09 -4.93
C PRO A 36 4.29 -0.04 -4.29
N ASN A 37 5.11 -1.07 -4.52
CA ASN A 37 6.44 -1.23 -3.89
C ASN A 37 7.35 0.00 -4.06
N ARG A 38 7.18 0.76 -5.15
CA ARG A 38 7.92 2.01 -5.38
C ARG A 38 7.63 3.12 -4.36
N ILE A 39 6.47 3.06 -3.69
CA ILE A 39 6.06 3.97 -2.61
C ILE A 39 6.37 3.32 -1.27
N LEU A 40 5.98 2.05 -1.09
CA LEU A 40 6.16 1.32 0.16
C LEU A 40 7.64 1.15 0.54
N GLY A 41 8.50 0.81 -0.43
CA GLY A 41 9.93 0.57 -0.21
C GLY A 41 10.65 1.75 0.42
N PRO A 42 10.56 2.98 -0.14
CA PRO A 42 11.12 4.17 0.48
C PRO A 42 10.60 4.42 1.90
N PHE A 43 9.30 4.22 2.16
CA PHE A 43 8.73 4.38 3.50
C PHE A 43 9.33 3.41 4.53
N ILE A 44 9.79 2.24 4.11
CA ILE A 44 10.46 1.27 4.98
C ILE A 44 11.95 1.61 5.13
N VAL A 45 12.64 1.89 4.02
CA VAL A 45 14.10 2.06 4.01
C VAL A 45 14.54 3.36 4.67
N VAL A 46 13.86 4.47 4.42
CA VAL A 46 14.22 5.79 4.97
C VAL A 46 14.31 5.80 6.50
N PRO A 47 13.30 5.37 7.28
CA PRO A 47 13.40 5.38 8.74
C PRO A 47 14.50 4.44 9.27
N ILE A 48 14.78 3.33 8.59
CA ILE A 48 15.91 2.46 8.95
C ILE A 48 17.24 3.19 8.76
N LEU A 49 17.44 3.86 7.61
CA LEU A 49 18.65 4.64 7.37
C LEU A 49 18.82 5.78 8.37
N VAL A 50 17.73 6.46 8.73
CA VAL A 50 17.74 7.54 9.73
C VAL A 50 18.16 7.00 11.10
N THR A 51 17.61 5.86 11.54
CA THR A 51 17.99 5.27 12.83
C THR A 51 19.46 4.84 12.86
N LEU A 52 19.96 4.23 11.79
CA LEU A 52 21.39 3.88 11.65
C LEU A 52 22.30 5.12 11.64
N LEU A 53 21.90 6.19 10.96
CA LEU A 53 22.68 7.43 10.92
C LEU A 53 22.71 8.10 12.29
N MET A 54 21.57 8.21 12.97
CA MET A 54 21.49 8.81 14.30
C MET A 54 22.29 8.02 15.34
N THR A 55 22.21 6.68 15.32
CA THR A 55 23.01 5.83 16.21
C THR A 55 24.51 6.00 15.96
N ALA A 56 24.95 6.02 14.70
CA ALA A 56 26.36 6.27 14.36
C ALA A 56 26.83 7.66 14.84
N LEU A 57 25.99 8.69 14.67
CA LEU A 57 26.27 10.05 15.14
C LEU A 57 26.41 10.09 16.67
N VAL A 58 25.50 9.44 17.40
CA VAL A 58 25.55 9.38 18.87
C VAL A 58 26.83 8.68 19.34
N VAL A 59 27.15 7.52 18.77
CA VAL A 59 28.39 6.77 19.12
C VAL A 59 29.63 7.62 18.83
N TRP A 60 29.67 8.29 17.68
CA TRP A 60 30.79 9.15 17.32
C TRP A 60 30.96 10.33 18.30
N ARG A 61 29.87 11.01 18.66
CA ARG A 61 29.89 12.13 19.62
C ARG A 61 30.28 11.67 21.02
N SER A 62 29.77 10.52 21.47
CA SER A 62 30.11 9.96 22.78
C SER A 62 31.61 9.66 22.89
N LYS A 63 32.15 8.91 21.93
CA LYS A 63 33.58 8.54 21.92
C LYS A 63 34.51 9.76 21.85
N ARG A 64 34.13 10.79 21.09
CA ARG A 64 34.90 12.04 20.99
C ARG A 64 34.88 12.83 22.31
N SER A 65 33.77 12.78 23.04
CA SER A 65 33.68 13.41 24.37
C SER A 65 34.49 12.66 25.42
N GLU A 66 34.52 11.32 25.38
CA GLU A 66 35.30 10.50 26.31
C GLU A 66 36.82 10.65 26.10
N GLY A 67 37.28 10.74 24.84
CA GLY A 67 38.71 10.95 24.54
C GLY A 67 39.24 12.37 24.75
N MET A 68 38.39 13.30 25.22
CA MET A 68 38.74 14.69 25.54
C MET A 68 38.87 14.95 27.06
N VAL A 69 38.73 13.93 27.91
CA VAL A 69 38.92 14.00 29.38
C VAL A 69 40.21 13.29 29.78
#